data_AF-A0A2S7J775-F1
#
_entry.id   AF-A0A2S7J775-F1
#
_cell.length_a   1.000
_cell.length_b   1.000
_cell.length_c   1.000
_cell.angle_alpha   90.00
_cell.angle_beta   90.00
_cell.angle_gamma   90.00
#
_symmetry.space_group_name_H-M   'P 1'
#
loop_
_entity.id
_entity.type
_entity.pdbx_description
1 polymer ?
#
loop_
_entity_poly.entity_id
_entity_poly.type
_entity_poly.pdbx_seq_one_letter_code
_entity_poly.pdbx_strand_id
1 'polypeptide(L)'
;MAQNKCDTEAESAQSKIIREFSVNPPSKHDQAAYLAWSQNLNAALATVGKRHEECIRANRPAISPAEASKMDACLAAVRRRGDELANRYRGRALTFQEQTTQRAEEQTLQDEYMACSRRTNR
;
A
#
# COMPACT_ATOMS: atom_id res chain seq x y z
N MET A 1 16.26 1.16 -14.62
CA MET A 1 15.59 0.31 -13.61
C MET A 1 15.85 0.90 -12.23
N ALA A 2 15.17 1.99 -11.88
CA ALA A 2 15.45 2.71 -10.64
C ALA A 2 14.99 1.94 -9.38
N GLN A 3 13.97 1.09 -9.51
CA GLN A 3 13.54 0.16 -8.47
C GLN A 3 14.66 -0.82 -8.08
N ASN A 4 15.29 -1.49 -9.06
CA ASN A 4 16.43 -2.38 -8.81
C ASN A 4 17.59 -1.66 -8.09
N LYS A 5 17.79 -0.36 -8.33
CA LYS A 5 18.82 0.43 -7.63
C LYS A 5 18.43 0.69 -6.17
N CYS A 6 17.20 1.12 -5.90
CA CYS A 6 16.69 1.30 -4.55
C CYS A 6 16.75 -0.03 -3.76
N ASP A 7 16.35 -1.14 -4.39
CA ASP A 7 16.38 -2.48 -3.79
C ASP A 7 17.82 -2.89 -3.42
N THR A 8 18.77 -2.72 -4.36
CA THR A 8 20.19 -3.04 -4.11
C THR A 8 20.80 -2.19 -3.00
N GLU A 9 20.47 -0.90 -2.95
CA GLU A 9 20.93 0.01 -1.89
C GLU A 9 20.36 -0.38 -0.52
N ALA A 10 19.09 -0.77 -0.46
CA ALA A 10 18.44 -1.23 0.76
C ALA A 10 19.02 -2.56 1.26
N GLU A 11 19.21 -3.55 0.37
CA GLU A 11 19.80 -4.85 0.71
C GLU A 11 21.22 -4.71 1.26
N SER A 12 22.03 -3.85 0.64
CA SER A 12 23.39 -3.54 1.09
C SER A 12 23.38 -2.88 2.49
N ALA A 13 22.49 -1.90 2.70
CA ALA A 13 22.36 -1.20 3.98
C ALA A 13 21.85 -2.13 5.10
N GLN A 14 20.87 -2.99 4.82
CA GLN A 14 20.38 -4.00 5.77
C GLN A 14 21.51 -4.98 6.14
N SER A 15 22.23 -5.48 5.14
CA SER A 15 23.35 -6.42 5.36
C SER A 15 24.45 -5.80 6.22
N LYS A 16 24.74 -4.51 6.02
CA LYS A 16 25.68 -3.75 6.85
C LYS A 16 25.21 -3.64 8.30
N ILE A 17 23.96 -3.26 8.53
CA ILE A 17 23.38 -3.15 9.87
C ILE A 17 23.41 -4.50 10.59
N ILE A 18 22.98 -5.57 9.92
CA ILE A 18 22.99 -6.92 10.50
C ILE A 18 24.42 -7.31 10.89
N ARG A 19 25.40 -7.05 10.03
CA ARG A 19 26.81 -7.31 10.34
C ARG A 19 27.28 -6.51 11.55
N GLU A 20 27.01 -5.21 11.61
CA GLU A 20 27.39 -4.32 12.72
C GLU A 20 26.82 -4.80 14.05
N PHE A 21 25.53 -5.14 14.10
CA PHE A 21 24.86 -5.62 15.30
C PHE A 21 25.25 -7.05 15.70
N SER A 22 25.86 -7.82 14.79
CA SER A 22 26.34 -9.18 15.04
C SER A 22 27.76 -9.26 15.58
N VAL A 23 28.53 -8.16 15.57
CA VAL A 23 29.95 -8.17 16.02
C VAL A 23 30.04 -8.44 17.53
N ASN A 24 29.18 -7.81 18.33
CA ASN A 24 29.16 -7.97 19.79
C ASN A 24 27.71 -7.99 20.29
N PRO A 25 26.97 -9.09 20.07
CA PRO A 25 25.63 -9.20 20.61
C PRO A 25 25.71 -9.33 22.14
N PRO A 26 24.80 -8.68 22.89
CA PRO A 26 24.69 -8.91 24.32
C PRO A 26 24.30 -10.36 24.62
N SER A 27 24.65 -10.83 25.81
CA SER A 27 24.23 -12.16 26.28
C SER A 27 22.71 -12.26 26.30
N LYS A 28 22.16 -13.38 25.83
CA LYS A 28 20.72 -13.68 25.92
C LYS A 28 20.23 -13.81 27.36
N HIS A 29 21.14 -13.98 28.32
CA HIS A 29 20.83 -14.06 29.75
C HIS A 29 20.73 -12.67 30.40
N ASP A 30 21.23 -11.62 29.75
CA ASP A 30 20.98 -10.24 30.13
C ASP A 30 19.79 -9.70 29.34
N GLN A 31 18.59 -9.88 29.91
CA GLN A 31 17.34 -9.50 29.25
C GLN A 31 17.27 -8.01 28.95
N ALA A 32 17.78 -7.16 29.83
CA ALA A 32 17.72 -5.71 29.66
C ALA A 32 18.63 -5.26 28.49
N ALA A 33 19.88 -5.74 28.47
CA ALA A 33 20.81 -5.45 27.37
C ALA A 33 20.33 -6.03 26.04
N TYR A 34 19.77 -7.24 26.04
CA TYR A 34 19.21 -7.88 24.84
C TYR A 34 18.00 -7.13 24.30
N LEU A 35 17.08 -6.69 25.16
CA LEU A 35 15.92 -5.90 24.75
C LEU A 35 16.35 -4.58 24.10
N ALA A 36 17.25 -3.82 24.76
CA ALA A 36 17.76 -2.57 24.22
C ALA A 36 18.47 -2.76 22.86
N TRP A 37 19.32 -3.80 22.75
CA TRP A 37 19.97 -4.16 21.49
C TRP A 37 18.96 -4.49 20.39
N SER A 38 17.93 -5.30 20.68
CA SER A 38 16.93 -5.69 19.69
C SER A 38 16.07 -4.51 19.24
N GLN A 39 15.76 -3.57 20.14
CA GLN A 39 15.05 -2.34 19.80
C GLN A 39 15.89 -1.46 18.86
N ASN A 40 17.17 -1.30 19.17
CA ASN A 40 18.09 -0.52 18.34
C ASN A 40 18.28 -1.14 16.96
N LEU A 41 18.38 -2.48 16.87
CA LEU A 41 18.43 -3.20 15.59
C LEU A 41 17.17 -2.96 14.76
N ASN A 42 15.99 -3.13 15.37
CA ASN A 42 14.72 -2.89 14.68
C ASN A 42 14.58 -1.44 14.22
N ALA A 43 14.97 -0.46 15.04
CA ALA A 43 14.94 0.95 14.66
C ALA A 43 15.88 1.26 13.48
N ALA A 44 17.07 0.66 13.46
CA ALA A 44 18.01 0.79 12.36
C ALA A 44 17.46 0.17 11.06
N LEU A 45 16.88 -1.03 11.13
CA LEU A 45 16.24 -1.69 9.98
C LEU A 45 15.01 -0.92 9.48
N ALA A 46 14.18 -0.41 10.38
CA ALA A 46 13.03 0.43 10.02
C ALA A 46 13.45 1.71 9.29
N THR A 47 14.57 2.31 9.70
CA THR A 47 15.14 3.48 9.00
C THR A 47 15.55 3.14 7.56
N VAL A 48 16.13 1.96 7.33
CA VAL A 48 16.44 1.51 5.96
C VAL A 48 15.17 1.28 5.15
N GLY A 49 14.16 0.63 5.73
CA GLY A 49 12.86 0.45 5.09
C GLY A 49 12.23 1.77 4.66
N LYS A 50 12.23 2.78 5.55
CA LYS A 50 11.71 4.12 5.22
C LYS A 50 12.49 4.77 4.07
N ARG A 51 13.82 4.71 4.07
CA ARG A 51 14.65 5.26 2.99
C ARG A 51 14.43 4.55 1.66
N HIS A 52 14.22 3.24 1.70
CA HIS A 52 13.88 2.44 0.53
C HIS A 52 12.54 2.86 -0.08
N GLU A 53 11.51 3.01 0.74
CA GLU A 53 10.20 3.52 0.31
C GLU A 53 10.29 4.93 -0.28
N GLU A 54 11.07 5.82 0.36
CA GLU A 54 11.34 7.17 -0.14
C GLU A 54 12.08 7.14 -1.48
N CYS A 55 13.08 6.28 -1.65
CA CYS A 55 13.79 6.07 -2.90
C CYS A 55 12.84 5.59 -4.00
N ILE A 56 12.01 4.57 -3.74
CA ILE A 56 11.03 4.09 -4.71
C ILE A 56 10.06 5.20 -5.08
N ARG A 57 9.55 5.95 -4.10
CA ARG A 57 8.62 7.06 -4.34
C ARG A 57 9.24 8.16 -5.18
N ALA A 58 10.48 8.55 -4.88
CA ALA A 58 11.21 9.59 -5.62
C ALA A 58 11.53 9.16 -7.06
N ASN A 59 11.73 7.85 -7.27
CA ASN A 59 12.02 7.28 -8.59
C ASN A 59 10.79 6.76 -9.32
N ARG A 60 9.59 6.91 -8.74
CA ARG A 60 8.35 6.50 -9.38
C ARG A 60 8.12 7.38 -10.60
N PRO A 61 7.93 6.81 -11.80
CA PRO A 61 7.65 7.60 -12.99
C PRO A 61 6.38 8.42 -12.77
N ALA A 62 6.42 9.68 -13.19
CA ALA A 62 5.22 10.51 -13.20
C ALA A 62 4.19 9.89 -14.14
N ILE A 63 2.93 9.83 -13.69
CA ILE A 63 1.81 9.36 -14.52
C ILE A 63 1.66 10.34 -15.69
N SER A 64 1.60 9.83 -16.91
CA SER A 64 1.39 10.71 -18.06
C SER A 64 -0.01 11.35 -18.01
N PRO A 65 -0.21 12.56 -18.56
CA PRO A 65 -1.54 13.18 -18.60
C PRO A 65 -2.61 12.29 -19.24
N ALA A 66 -2.22 11.48 -20.23
CA ALA A 66 -3.12 10.53 -20.89
C ALA A 66 -3.55 9.38 -19.97
N GLU A 67 -2.63 8.84 -19.15
CA GLU A 67 -2.96 7.81 -18.16
C GLU A 67 -3.80 8.36 -17.01
N ALA A 68 -3.48 9.57 -16.54
CA ALA A 68 -4.30 10.29 -15.56
C ALA A 68 -5.73 10.49 -16.09
N SER A 69 -5.88 10.98 -17.32
CA SER A 69 -7.18 11.17 -17.96
C SER A 69 -7.99 9.85 -18.08
N LYS A 70 -7.33 8.74 -18.45
CA LYS A 70 -7.98 7.41 -18.50
C LYS A 70 -8.44 6.95 -17.11
N MET A 71 -7.65 7.19 -16.07
CA MET A 71 -8.01 6.87 -14.69
C MET A 71 -9.22 7.70 -14.25
N ASP A 72 -9.20 9.01 -14.48
CA ASP A 72 -10.31 9.91 -14.11
C ASP A 72 -11.60 9.53 -14.83
N ALA A 73 -11.52 9.18 -16.13
CA ALA A 73 -12.67 8.70 -16.88
C ALA A 73 -13.23 7.38 -16.31
N CYS A 74 -12.37 6.45 -15.90
CA CYS A 74 -12.75 5.19 -15.25
C CYS A 74 -13.47 5.47 -13.92
N LEU A 75 -12.89 6.30 -13.06
CA LEU A 75 -13.46 6.68 -11.77
C LEU A 75 -14.78 7.43 -11.92
N ALA A 76 -14.89 8.32 -12.90
CA ALA A 76 -16.13 9.03 -13.21
C ALA A 76 -17.24 8.07 -13.68
N ALA A 77 -16.91 7.01 -14.42
CA ALA A 77 -17.88 5.98 -14.81
C ALA A 77 -18.36 5.14 -13.61
N VAL A 78 -17.46 4.78 -12.69
CA VAL A 78 -17.84 4.08 -11.44
C VAL A 78 -18.74 4.96 -10.57
N ARG A 79 -18.39 6.24 -10.39
CA ARG A 79 -19.20 7.21 -9.63
C ARG A 79 -20.61 7.34 -10.18
N ARG A 80 -20.76 7.51 -11.51
CA ARG A 80 -22.08 7.58 -12.16
C ARG A 80 -22.93 6.35 -11.87
N ARG A 81 -22.35 5.14 -11.96
CA ARG A 81 -23.06 3.89 -11.62
C ARG A 81 -23.41 3.81 -10.13
N GLY A 82 -22.56 4.33 -9.25
CA GLY A 82 -22.87 4.49 -7.82
C GLY A 82 -24.06 5.41 -7.57
N ASP A 83 -24.11 6.55 -8.26
CA ASP A 83 -25.24 7.49 -8.16
C ASP A 83 -26.54 6.86 -8.68
N GLU A 84 -26.47 6.12 -9.79
CA GLU A 84 -27.60 5.35 -10.34
C GLU A 84 -28.10 4.28 -9.36
N LEU A 85 -27.18 3.53 -8.73
CA LEU A 85 -27.50 2.52 -7.73
C LEU A 85 -28.17 3.16 -6.50
N ALA A 86 -27.59 4.24 -5.98
CA ALA A 86 -28.14 4.98 -4.87
C ALA A 86 -29.54 5.52 -5.19
N ASN A 87 -29.76 6.06 -6.38
CA ASN A 87 -31.07 6.54 -6.83
C ASN A 87 -32.10 5.41 -6.97
N ARG A 88 -31.69 4.22 -7.44
CA ARG A 88 -32.57 3.04 -7.61
C ARG A 88 -33.19 2.56 -6.29
N TYR A 89 -32.43 2.67 -5.20
CA TYR A 89 -32.82 2.19 -3.87
C TYR A 89 -33.24 3.31 -2.91
N ARG A 90 -33.07 4.58 -3.29
CA ARG A 90 -33.41 5.74 -2.45
C ARG A 90 -34.87 5.74 -2.02
N GLY A 91 -35.09 5.85 -0.71
CA GLY A 91 -36.42 6.02 -0.12
C GLY A 91 -37.35 4.81 -0.24
N ARG A 92 -36.82 3.64 -0.67
CA ARG A 92 -37.58 2.41 -0.79
C ARG A 92 -37.41 1.53 0.45
N ALA A 93 -38.49 0.92 0.91
CA ALA A 93 -38.42 -0.18 1.86
C ALA A 93 -38.01 -1.44 1.09
N LEU A 94 -36.79 -1.92 1.33
CA LEU A 94 -36.22 -3.05 0.59
C LEU A 94 -36.54 -4.38 1.26
N THR A 95 -36.96 -5.35 0.46
CA THR A 95 -37.05 -6.75 0.88
C THR A 95 -35.66 -7.31 1.21
N PHE A 96 -35.59 -8.42 1.94
CA PHE A 96 -34.32 -9.08 2.25
C PHE A 96 -33.52 -9.45 0.98
N GLN A 97 -34.22 -9.89 -0.07
CA GLN A 97 -33.60 -10.20 -1.36
C GLN A 97 -33.01 -8.93 -1.99
N GLU A 98 -33.76 -7.82 -2.03
CA GLU A 98 -33.27 -6.55 -2.57
C GLU A 98 -32.09 -5.98 -1.78
N GLN A 99 -32.08 -6.12 -0.45
CA GLN A 99 -30.93 -5.72 0.38
C GLN A 99 -29.68 -6.55 0.08
N THR A 100 -29.86 -7.84 -0.20
CA THR A 100 -28.74 -8.73 -0.57
C THR A 100 -28.21 -8.37 -1.95
N THR A 101 -29.09 -8.10 -2.91
CA THR A 101 -28.72 -7.63 -4.25
C THR A 101 -28.00 -6.29 -4.19
N GLN A 102 -28.52 -5.31 -3.43
CA GLN A 102 -27.88 -4.01 -3.26
C GLN A 102 -26.45 -4.16 -2.74
N ARG A 103 -26.23 -4.97 -1.69
CA ARG A 103 -24.88 -5.22 -1.15
C ARG A 103 -23.93 -5.82 -2.17
N ALA A 104 -24.41 -6.74 -3.01
CA ALA A 104 -23.59 -7.34 -4.07
C ALA A 104 -23.22 -6.31 -5.17
N GLU A 105 -24.15 -5.44 -5.54
CA GLU A 105 -23.91 -4.34 -6.49
C GLU A 105 -22.92 -3.31 -5.90
N GLU A 106 -23.06 -2.96 -4.62
CA GLU A 106 -22.12 -2.07 -3.91
C GLU A 106 -20.70 -2.66 -3.84
N GLN A 107 -20.58 -3.95 -3.53
CA GLN A 107 -19.28 -4.65 -3.53
C GLN A 107 -18.64 -4.62 -4.93
N THR A 108 -19.44 -4.86 -5.98
CA THR A 108 -18.95 -4.81 -7.36
C THR A 108 -18.42 -3.43 -7.72
N LEU A 109 -19.12 -2.36 -7.35
CA LEU A 109 -18.65 -0.98 -7.57
C LEU A 109 -17.35 -0.68 -6.82
N GLN A 110 -17.20 -1.21 -5.60
CA GLN A 110 -15.98 -1.05 -4.82
C GLN A 110 -14.80 -1.78 -5.47
N ASP A 111 -15.00 -2.99 -5.98
CA ASP A 111 -13.97 -3.75 -6.69
C ASP A 111 -13.55 -3.04 -7.99
N GLU A 112 -14.51 -2.49 -8.74
CA GLU A 112 -14.24 -1.70 -9.94
C GLU A 112 -13.50 -0.39 -9.63
N TYR A 113 -13.85 0.30 -8.55
CA TYR A 113 -13.11 1.48 -8.08
C TYR A 113 -11.64 1.13 -7.79
N MET A 114 -11.40 0.01 -7.10
CA MET A 114 -10.07 -0.49 -6.83
C MET A 114 -9.33 -0.88 -8.11
N ALA A 115 -10.02 -1.44 -9.10
CA ALA A 115 -9.44 -1.76 -10.40
C ALA A 115 -9.02 -0.50 -11.19
N CYS A 116 -9.85 0.56 -11.18
CA CYS A 116 -9.52 1.84 -11.80
C CYS A 116 -8.27 2.47 -11.17
N SER A 117 -8.16 2.44 -9.83
CA SER A 117 -7.06 3.08 -9.09
C SER A 117 -5.75 2.27 -9.07
N ARG A 118 -5.80 0.93 -9.23
CA ARG A 118 -4.58 0.09 -9.28
C ARG A 118 -3.82 0.18 -10.60
N ARG A 119 -4.45 0.59 -11.71
CA ARG A 119 -3.79 0.69 -13.03
C ARG A 119 -2.62 1.69 -13.08
N THR A 120 -2.49 2.57 -12.10
CA THR A 120 -1.39 3.55 -11.98
C THR A 120 -0.30 3.13 -10.99
N ASN A 121 -0.50 2.07 -10.20
CA ASN A 121 0.47 1.53 -9.23
C ASN A 121 1.32 0.36 -9.79
N ARG A 122 1.14 0.01 -11.06
CA ARG A 122 1.99 -0.94 -11.80
C ARG A 122 2.96 -0.18 -12.69
#